data_AF-A0A371DLX1-F1
#
_entry.id   AF-A0A371DLX1-F1
#
_cell.length_a   1.000
_cell.length_b   1.000
_cell.length_c   1.000
_cell.angle_alpha   90.00
_cell.angle_beta   90.00
_cell.angle_gamma   90.00
#
_symmetry.space_group_name_H-M   'P 1'
#
loop_
_entity.id
_entity.type
_entity.pdbx_description
1 polymer ?
#
loop_
_entity_poly.entity_id
_entity_poly.type
_entity_poly.pdbx_seq_one_letter_code
_entity_poly.pdbx_strand_id
1 'polypeptide(L)'
;MNMPAPSADSLAHRARLATLISELRPTHFRAPLTRLRAHRLPTLWTLYRGLLRDAPSETIRSRIRVFFHSRKALRAQGDVTRELKTAHKWWDVFRAARAGDEHLQAVCARYSRMLEGARAQTQVDKVYDEELAWYERMRTRPIMTGAYLRPSLYNGPLPRLVPQPLHITGMITSRRKARVRRMARHEACQEDLTLLNAEGHFERVLAVSSSAEGTQLTRVFTDDPNGWREPLKQTMDSVSEAFQRERARLNAPYPPEMLEAIKEARREKIRIRLGKASGSDGER
;
A
#
# COMPACT_ATOMS: atom_id res chain seq x y z
N MET A 1 2.17 69.03 18.41
CA MET A 1 0.82 68.93 17.82
C MET A 1 0.06 67.84 18.56
N ASN A 2 -0.82 68.20 19.49
CA ASN A 2 -1.69 67.23 20.15
C ASN A 2 -2.82 66.88 19.20
N MET A 3 -2.76 65.71 18.56
CA MET A 3 -3.92 65.22 17.84
C MET A 3 -5.00 64.83 18.87
N PRO A 4 -6.23 65.37 18.75
CA PRO A 4 -7.30 65.01 19.66
C PRO A 4 -7.56 63.51 19.58
N ALA A 5 -7.75 62.89 20.75
CA ALA A 5 -8.11 61.49 20.82
C ALA A 5 -9.43 61.26 20.06
N PRO A 6 -9.55 60.19 19.27
CA PRO A 6 -10.77 59.91 18.52
C PRO A 6 -11.95 59.78 19.49
N SER A 7 -13.09 60.37 19.11
CA SER A 7 -14.32 60.27 19.89
C SER A 7 -14.73 58.80 20.08
N ALA A 8 -15.43 58.52 21.18
CA ALA A 8 -15.92 57.18 21.51
C ALA A 8 -16.76 56.59 20.35
N ASP A 9 -17.57 57.42 19.68
CA ASP A 9 -18.35 57.03 18.51
C ASP A 9 -17.49 56.64 17.31
N SER A 10 -16.37 57.34 17.09
CA SER A 10 -15.43 56.98 16.02
C SER A 10 -14.76 55.63 16.29
N LEU A 11 -14.38 55.36 17.54
CA LEU A 11 -13.82 54.06 17.93
C LEU A 11 -14.87 52.94 17.78
N ALA A 12 -16.11 53.18 18.22
CA ALA A 12 -17.20 52.23 18.07
C ALA A 12 -17.52 51.94 16.59
N HIS A 13 -17.51 52.97 15.73
CA HIS A 13 -17.68 52.81 14.28
C HIS A 13 -16.52 52.02 13.66
N ARG A 14 -15.27 52.31 14.04
CA ARG A 14 -14.10 51.56 13.55
C ARG A 14 -14.13 50.11 14.00
N ALA A 15 -14.54 49.84 15.23
CA ALA A 15 -14.73 48.48 15.73
C ALA A 15 -15.80 47.74 14.91
N ARG A 16 -16.96 48.37 14.66
CA ARG A 16 -18.05 47.81 13.82
C ARG A 16 -17.59 47.50 12.40
N LEU A 17 -16.86 48.42 11.77
CA LEU A 17 -16.28 48.20 10.44
C LEU A 17 -15.26 47.06 10.46
N ALA A 18 -14.41 46.98 11.47
CA ALA A 18 -13.44 45.90 11.60
C ALA A 18 -14.13 44.54 11.74
N THR A 19 -15.27 44.45 12.45
CA THR A 19 -16.06 43.21 12.53
C THR A 19 -16.62 42.83 11.16
N LEU A 20 -17.29 43.76 10.48
CA LEU A 20 -17.87 43.53 9.15
C LEU A 20 -16.80 43.14 8.10
N ILE A 21 -15.64 43.77 8.15
CA ILE A 21 -14.52 43.47 7.24
C ILE A 21 -13.84 42.15 7.64
N SER A 22 -13.80 41.79 8.92
CA SER A 22 -13.19 40.54 9.38
C SER A 22 -13.96 39.30 8.91
N GLU A 23 -15.28 39.40 8.78
CA GLU A 23 -16.13 38.35 8.18
C GLU A 23 -15.87 38.16 6.69
N LEU A 24 -15.51 39.25 5.99
CA LEU A 24 -15.14 39.24 4.58
C LEU A 24 -13.68 38.82 4.34
N ARG A 25 -12.88 38.71 5.40
CA ARG A 25 -11.48 38.29 5.30
C ARG A 25 -11.46 36.80 4.95
N PRO A 26 -10.87 36.39 3.81
CA PRO A 26 -10.85 34.98 3.44
C PRO A 26 -10.16 34.17 4.55
N THR A 27 -10.93 33.37 5.29
CA THR A 27 -10.44 32.50 6.38
C THR A 27 -9.49 31.44 5.85
N HIS A 28 -9.62 31.09 4.57
CA HIS A 28 -8.70 30.25 3.84
C HIS A 28 -8.43 30.83 2.45
N PHE A 29 -7.17 31.17 2.17
CA PHE A 29 -6.73 31.37 0.79
C PHE A 29 -6.95 30.05 0.03
N ARG A 30 -7.86 30.05 -0.96
CA ARG A 30 -8.13 28.88 -1.83
C ARG A 30 -6.90 28.42 -2.62
N ALA A 31 -5.87 29.27 -2.74
CA ALA A 31 -4.61 28.93 -3.37
C ALA A 31 -3.52 28.71 -2.31
N PRO A 32 -2.71 27.64 -2.42
CA PRO A 32 -1.53 27.47 -1.58
C PRO A 32 -0.60 28.68 -1.75
N LEU A 33 0.05 29.09 -0.65
CA LEU A 33 0.98 30.23 -0.60
C LEU A 33 1.98 30.23 -1.78
N THR A 34 2.48 29.04 -2.16
CA THR A 34 3.43 28.84 -3.25
C THR A 34 2.92 29.26 -4.64
N ARG A 35 1.59 29.35 -4.83
CA ARG A 35 0.96 29.82 -6.07
C ARG A 35 0.67 31.31 -6.09
N LEU A 36 0.73 32.00 -4.95
CA LEU A 36 0.53 33.45 -4.90
C LEU A 36 1.67 34.14 -5.65
N ARG A 37 1.35 35.11 -6.53
CA ARG A 37 2.37 35.89 -7.26
C ARG A 37 3.35 36.59 -6.31
N ALA A 38 2.83 37.09 -5.18
CA ALA A 38 3.61 37.75 -4.13
C ALA A 38 4.68 36.84 -3.50
N HIS A 39 4.47 35.51 -3.49
CA HIS A 39 5.48 34.55 -3.05
C HIS A 39 6.32 34.06 -4.24
N ARG A 40 5.66 33.60 -5.31
CA ARG A 40 6.30 32.93 -6.44
C ARG A 40 7.31 33.81 -7.17
N LEU A 41 7.02 35.10 -7.36
CA LEU A 41 7.92 36.02 -8.07
C LEU A 41 9.21 36.25 -7.27
N PRO A 42 9.19 36.71 -6.00
CA PRO A 42 10.41 36.83 -5.20
C PRO A 42 11.14 35.48 -5.05
N THR A 43 10.44 34.41 -4.72
CA THR A 43 11.11 33.12 -4.47
C THR A 43 11.82 32.58 -5.72
N LEU A 44 11.18 32.62 -6.90
CA LEU A 44 11.78 32.05 -8.11
C LEU A 44 12.73 33.01 -8.83
N TRP A 45 12.35 34.28 -8.98
CA TRP A 45 13.07 35.21 -9.85
C TRP A 45 14.19 35.95 -9.12
N THR A 46 14.07 36.18 -7.81
CA THR A 46 15.14 36.84 -7.04
C THR A 46 15.93 35.82 -6.24
N LEU A 47 15.33 35.13 -5.27
CA LEU A 47 16.05 34.26 -4.34
C LEU A 47 16.64 33.03 -5.01
N TYR A 48 15.83 32.19 -5.67
CA TYR A 48 16.29 30.94 -6.27
C TYR A 48 17.34 31.19 -7.35
N ARG A 49 17.09 32.12 -8.27
CA ARG A 49 18.06 32.48 -9.32
C ARG A 49 19.32 33.14 -8.75
N GLY A 50 19.19 34.01 -7.76
CA GLY A 50 20.32 34.61 -7.05
C GLY A 50 21.21 33.53 -6.43
N LEU A 51 20.61 32.59 -5.70
CA LEU A 51 21.30 31.42 -5.13
C LEU A 51 22.04 30.60 -6.19
N LEU A 52 21.41 30.27 -7.31
CA LEU A 52 22.07 29.46 -8.35
C LEU A 52 23.19 30.21 -9.08
N ARG A 53 23.03 31.53 -9.25
CA ARG A 53 24.00 32.40 -9.91
C ARG A 53 25.23 32.62 -9.03
N ASP A 54 25.02 32.83 -7.73
CA ASP A 54 26.07 33.16 -6.78
C ASP A 54 26.67 31.92 -6.09
N ALA A 55 26.07 30.73 -6.26
CA ALA A 55 26.61 29.47 -5.74
C ALA A 55 28.02 29.17 -6.31
N PRO A 56 29.01 28.86 -5.46
CA PRO A 56 30.41 28.73 -5.86
C PRO A 56 30.76 27.41 -6.57
N SER A 57 29.93 26.37 -6.45
CA SER A 57 30.17 25.08 -7.12
C SER A 57 28.88 24.48 -7.70
N GLU A 58 29.00 23.64 -8.74
CA GLU A 58 27.86 22.92 -9.31
C GLU A 58 27.24 21.93 -8.31
N THR A 59 28.05 21.36 -7.42
CA THR A 59 27.57 20.48 -6.34
C THR A 59 26.59 21.21 -5.43
N ILE A 60 26.93 22.43 -5.00
CA ILE A 60 26.05 23.29 -4.22
C ILE A 60 24.83 23.70 -5.05
N ARG A 61 25.02 24.10 -6.31
CA ARG A 61 23.92 24.47 -7.22
C ARG A 61 22.88 23.35 -7.33
N SER A 62 23.32 22.12 -7.56
CA SER A 62 22.46 20.94 -7.60
C SER A 62 21.76 20.68 -6.26
N ARG A 63 22.45 20.87 -5.12
CA ARG A 63 21.82 20.78 -3.78
C ARG A 63 20.72 21.82 -3.59
N ILE A 64 20.91 23.05 -4.06
CA ILE A 64 19.88 24.10 -4.04
C ILE A 64 18.69 23.71 -4.92
N ARG A 65 18.91 23.15 -6.12
CA ARG A 65 17.81 22.64 -6.96
C ARG A 65 16.99 21.58 -6.22
N VAL A 66 17.65 20.60 -5.59
CA VAL A 66 16.98 19.56 -4.80
C VAL A 66 16.23 20.16 -3.61
N PHE A 67 16.84 21.13 -2.90
CA PHE A 67 16.22 21.81 -1.76
C PHE A 67 14.87 22.45 -2.12
N PHE A 68 14.81 23.20 -3.22
CA PHE A 68 13.56 23.82 -3.68
C PHE A 68 12.58 22.80 -4.27
N HIS A 69 13.07 21.77 -4.97
CA HIS A 69 12.21 20.76 -5.55
C HIS A 69 11.48 19.93 -4.48
N SER A 70 12.19 19.47 -3.44
CA SER A 70 11.57 18.68 -2.36
C SER A 70 10.57 19.48 -1.53
N ARG A 71 10.71 20.82 -1.50
CA ARG A 71 9.88 21.73 -0.72
C ARG A 71 8.73 22.37 -1.51
N LYS A 72 8.56 22.04 -2.79
CA LYS A 72 7.49 22.57 -3.65
C LYS A 72 6.07 22.31 -3.10
N ALA A 73 5.94 21.26 -2.29
CA ALA A 73 4.68 20.81 -1.70
C ALA A 73 4.38 21.42 -0.32
N LEU A 74 5.27 22.24 0.25
CA LEU A 74 5.03 22.88 1.54
C LEU A 74 3.85 23.86 1.44
N ARG A 75 2.91 23.75 2.39
CA ARG A 75 1.67 24.56 2.42
C ARG A 75 1.58 25.47 3.65
N ALA A 76 2.11 25.05 4.78
CA ALA A 76 2.07 25.81 6.01
C ALA A 76 2.95 27.08 5.90
N GLN A 77 2.37 28.24 6.16
CA GLN A 77 3.07 29.53 6.05
C GLN A 77 4.31 29.59 6.95
N GLY A 78 4.22 29.03 8.17
CA GLY A 78 5.34 28.97 9.10
C GLY A 78 6.54 28.19 8.54
N ASP A 79 6.29 27.01 7.98
CA ASP A 79 7.34 26.19 7.37
C ASP A 79 7.95 26.86 6.14
N VAL A 80 7.12 27.41 5.24
CA VAL A 80 7.61 28.13 4.06
C VAL A 80 8.49 29.32 4.47
N THR A 81 8.06 30.12 5.44
CA THR A 81 8.82 31.27 5.93
C THR A 81 10.15 30.85 6.54
N ARG A 82 10.16 29.77 7.32
CA ARG A 82 11.39 29.20 7.91
C ARG A 82 12.38 28.78 6.83
N GLU A 83 11.94 28.02 5.83
CA GLU A 83 12.80 27.55 4.75
C GLU A 83 13.33 28.71 3.88
N LEU A 84 12.50 29.73 3.61
CA LEU A 84 12.93 30.92 2.87
C LEU A 84 13.98 31.71 3.64
N LYS A 85 13.83 31.87 4.97
CA LYS A 85 14.84 32.53 5.82
C LYS A 85 16.17 31.78 5.75
N THR A 86 16.13 30.45 5.82
CA THR A 86 17.34 29.62 5.65
C THR A 86 17.99 29.83 4.29
N ALA A 87 17.20 29.84 3.21
CA ALA A 87 17.69 30.08 1.87
C ALA A 87 18.29 31.49 1.68
N HIS A 88 17.72 32.53 2.30
CA HIS A 88 18.30 33.88 2.31
C HIS A 88 19.66 33.91 3.03
N LYS A 89 19.77 33.27 4.20
CA LYS A 89 21.06 33.17 4.91
C LYS A 89 22.13 32.50 4.05
N TRP A 90 21.79 31.44 3.33
CA TRP A 90 22.71 30.80 2.38
C TRP A 90 23.11 31.74 1.24
N TRP A 91 22.16 32.53 0.73
CA TRP A 91 22.44 33.47 -0.35
C TRP A 91 23.40 34.57 0.09
N ASP A 92 23.24 35.10 1.30
CA ASP A 92 24.17 36.09 1.85
C ASP A 92 25.60 35.53 1.96
N VAL A 93 25.75 34.28 2.41
CA VAL A 93 27.03 33.57 2.46
C VAL A 93 27.62 33.39 1.06
N PHE A 94 26.82 32.95 0.08
CA PHE A 94 27.31 32.76 -1.29
C PHE A 94 27.72 34.07 -1.95
N ARG A 95 26.97 35.15 -1.70
CA ARG A 95 27.31 36.49 -2.22
C ARG A 95 28.62 37.00 -1.62
N ALA A 96 28.82 36.84 -0.31
CA ALA A 96 30.07 37.24 0.35
C ALA A 96 31.27 36.40 -0.11
N ALA A 97 31.10 35.08 -0.24
CA ALA A 97 32.12 34.21 -0.82
C ALA A 97 32.49 34.62 -2.26
N ARG A 98 31.48 34.97 -3.08
CA ARG A 98 31.69 35.46 -4.46
C ARG A 98 32.37 36.84 -4.49
N ALA A 99 32.12 37.68 -3.49
CA ALA A 99 32.75 38.99 -3.36
C ALA A 99 34.23 38.93 -2.93
N GLY A 100 34.76 37.74 -2.62
CA GLY A 100 36.18 37.55 -2.30
C GLY A 100 36.47 37.24 -0.82
N ASP A 101 35.46 36.99 0.01
CA ASP A 101 35.69 36.57 1.41
C ASP A 101 36.33 35.16 1.46
N GLU A 102 37.63 35.10 1.75
CA GLU A 102 38.42 33.87 1.79
C GLU A 102 37.87 32.84 2.80
N HIS A 103 37.39 33.30 3.96
CA HIS A 103 36.86 32.42 4.98
C HIS A 103 35.59 31.73 4.48
N LEU A 104 34.65 32.49 3.92
CA LEU A 104 33.41 31.93 3.41
C LEU A 104 33.61 31.09 2.15
N GLN A 105 34.60 31.42 1.32
CA GLN A 105 35.03 30.55 0.22
C GLN A 105 35.53 29.20 0.74
N ALA A 106 36.39 29.19 1.76
CA ALA A 106 36.88 27.96 2.38
C ALA A 106 35.75 27.12 2.99
N VAL A 107 34.77 27.77 3.65
CA VAL A 107 33.56 27.11 4.18
C VAL A 107 32.75 26.48 3.05
N CYS A 108 32.50 27.20 1.95
CA CYS A 108 31.78 26.67 0.80
C CYS A 108 32.52 25.51 0.12
N ALA A 109 33.85 25.61 -0.02
CA ALA A 109 34.67 24.54 -0.59
C ALA A 109 34.63 23.27 0.28
N ARG A 110 34.73 23.41 1.61
CA ARG A 110 34.55 22.29 2.55
C ARG A 110 33.15 21.67 2.42
N TYR A 111 32.12 22.49 2.33
CA TYR A 111 30.75 22.02 2.16
C TYR A 111 30.55 21.28 0.82
N SER A 112 31.15 21.76 -0.28
CA SER A 112 31.13 21.07 -1.57
C SER A 112 31.76 19.68 -1.49
N ARG A 113 32.94 19.56 -0.88
CA ARG A 113 33.62 18.26 -0.67
C ARG A 113 32.78 17.29 0.15
N MET A 114 32.12 17.79 1.21
CA MET A 114 31.22 16.96 2.02
C MET A 114 30.01 16.47 1.20
N LEU A 115 29.42 17.33 0.37
CA LEU A 115 28.30 16.94 -0.50
C LEU A 115 28.73 15.94 -1.58
N GLU A 116 29.94 16.08 -2.14
CA GLU A 116 30.52 15.12 -3.07
C GLU A 116 30.76 13.76 -2.41
N GLY A 117 31.33 13.73 -1.21
CA GLY A 117 31.49 12.51 -0.42
C GLY A 117 30.14 11.83 -0.13
N ALA A 118 29.12 12.59 0.26
CA ALA A 118 27.78 12.06 0.47
C ALA A 118 27.16 11.46 -0.81
N ARG A 119 27.38 12.10 -1.98
CA ARG A 119 26.91 11.56 -3.26
C ARG A 119 27.64 10.28 -3.65
N ALA A 120 28.96 10.23 -3.48
CA ALA A 120 29.76 9.04 -3.75
C ALA A 120 29.28 7.88 -2.86
N GLN A 121 29.05 8.13 -1.57
CA GLN A 121 28.47 7.14 -0.66
C GLN A 121 27.11 6.65 -1.15
N THR A 122 26.18 7.55 -1.52
CA THR A 122 24.87 7.16 -2.04
C THR A 122 24.96 6.31 -3.31
N GLN A 123 25.95 6.58 -4.18
CA GLN A 123 26.18 5.76 -5.38
C GLN A 123 26.66 4.36 -5.01
N VAL A 124 27.59 4.25 -4.06
CA VAL A 124 28.06 2.95 -3.54
C VAL A 124 26.92 2.19 -2.88
N ASP A 125 26.13 2.84 -2.02
CA ASP A 125 24.97 2.25 -1.37
C ASP A 125 23.95 1.74 -2.41
N LYS A 126 23.70 2.50 -3.47
CA LYS A 126 22.81 2.08 -4.56
C LYS A 126 23.30 0.82 -5.26
N VAL A 127 24.60 0.73 -5.55
CA VAL A 127 25.19 -0.48 -6.15
C VAL A 127 25.06 -1.65 -5.18
N TYR A 128 25.34 -1.43 -3.89
CA TYR A 128 25.19 -2.46 -2.87
C TYR A 128 23.75 -2.95 -2.74
N ASP A 129 22.76 -2.06 -2.74
CA ASP A 129 21.34 -2.40 -2.69
C ASP A 129 20.90 -3.17 -3.94
N GLU A 130 21.41 -2.80 -5.12
CA GLU A 130 21.14 -3.51 -6.39
C GLU A 130 21.70 -4.93 -6.36
N GLU A 131 22.93 -5.11 -5.87
CA GLU A 131 23.56 -6.43 -5.68
C GLU A 131 22.79 -7.26 -4.64
N LEU A 132 22.45 -6.68 -3.49
CA LEU A 132 21.66 -7.36 -2.46
C LEU A 132 20.30 -7.80 -3.01
N ALA A 133 19.60 -6.93 -3.73
CA ALA A 133 18.34 -7.27 -4.39
C ALA A 133 18.52 -8.34 -5.46
N TRP A 134 19.66 -8.39 -6.15
CA TRP A 134 19.99 -9.47 -7.08
C TRP A 134 20.22 -10.81 -6.35
N TYR A 135 20.99 -10.81 -5.26
CA TYR A 135 21.19 -12.00 -4.43
C TYR A 135 19.88 -12.51 -3.83
N GLU A 136 19.03 -11.62 -3.34
CA GLU A 136 17.70 -11.98 -2.84
C GLU A 136 16.82 -12.57 -3.94
N ARG A 137 16.81 -11.98 -5.14
CA ARG A 137 16.10 -12.53 -6.29
C ARG A 137 16.61 -13.92 -6.65
N MET A 138 17.92 -14.16 -6.64
CA MET A 138 18.49 -15.48 -6.93
C MET A 138 18.19 -16.49 -5.84
N ARG A 139 18.26 -16.09 -4.57
CA ARG A 139 17.93 -16.94 -3.41
C ARG A 139 16.45 -17.31 -3.37
N THR A 140 15.56 -16.39 -3.76
CA THR A 140 14.10 -16.59 -3.75
C THR A 140 13.56 -17.14 -5.07
N ARG A 141 14.39 -17.23 -6.12
CA ARG A 141 14.00 -17.78 -7.42
C ARG A 141 13.51 -19.21 -7.25
N PRO A 142 12.25 -19.52 -7.62
CA PRO A 142 11.74 -20.87 -7.55
C PRO A 142 12.45 -21.77 -8.56
N ILE A 143 13.11 -22.82 -8.08
CA ILE A 143 13.78 -23.82 -8.92
C ILE A 143 12.97 -25.11 -8.90
N MET A 144 12.72 -25.68 -10.08
CA MET A 144 12.05 -26.96 -10.20
C MET A 144 12.96 -28.10 -9.74
N THR A 145 12.47 -28.90 -8.79
CA THR A 145 13.30 -29.93 -8.12
C THR A 145 13.35 -31.27 -8.83
N GLY A 146 12.54 -31.47 -9.89
CA GLY A 146 12.31 -32.77 -10.52
C GLY A 146 11.27 -33.63 -9.80
N ALA A 147 10.45 -33.04 -8.94
CA ALA A 147 9.28 -33.67 -8.30
C ALA A 147 8.01 -32.85 -8.54
N TYR A 148 6.85 -33.44 -8.28
CA TYR A 148 5.54 -32.77 -8.30
C TYR A 148 4.85 -32.86 -6.94
N LEU A 149 3.90 -31.96 -6.73
CA LEU A 149 2.92 -32.03 -5.66
C LEU A 149 1.73 -32.85 -6.13
N ARG A 150 1.32 -33.81 -5.30
CA ARG A 150 0.12 -34.60 -5.55
C ARG A 150 -1.11 -33.69 -5.58
N PRO A 151 -2.03 -33.85 -6.55
CA PRO A 151 -3.35 -33.27 -6.48
C PRO A 151 -4.00 -33.56 -5.12
N SER A 152 -4.66 -32.56 -4.58
CA SER A 152 -5.40 -32.61 -3.33
C SER A 152 -6.70 -31.82 -3.49
N LEU A 153 -7.54 -31.80 -2.45
CA LEU A 153 -8.73 -30.92 -2.44
C LEU A 153 -8.37 -29.42 -2.60
N TYR A 154 -7.13 -29.05 -2.27
CA TYR A 154 -6.67 -27.65 -2.20
C TYR A 154 -5.83 -27.23 -3.41
N ASN A 155 -5.26 -28.17 -4.16
CA ASN A 155 -4.43 -27.90 -5.34
C ASN A 155 -4.65 -28.98 -6.39
N GLY A 156 -4.66 -28.57 -7.66
CA GLY A 156 -4.51 -29.52 -8.76
C GLY A 156 -3.06 -30.05 -8.86
N PRO A 157 -2.73 -30.73 -9.97
CA PRO A 157 -1.35 -31.12 -10.25
C PRO A 157 -0.46 -29.88 -10.34
N LEU A 158 0.64 -29.86 -9.59
CA LEU A 158 1.59 -28.74 -9.57
C LEU A 158 3.03 -29.26 -9.52
N PRO A 159 4.01 -28.57 -10.13
CA PRO A 159 5.41 -28.90 -9.95
C PRO A 159 5.89 -28.53 -8.54
N ARG A 160 6.85 -29.29 -8.01
CA ARG A 160 7.50 -28.97 -6.74
C ARG A 160 8.68 -28.03 -6.97
N LEU A 161 8.51 -26.80 -6.53
CA LEU A 161 9.49 -25.72 -6.62
C LEU A 161 10.15 -25.49 -5.25
N VAL A 162 11.44 -25.12 -5.26
CA VAL A 162 12.19 -24.73 -4.05
C VAL A 162 12.94 -23.42 -4.31
N PRO A 163 12.73 -22.37 -3.49
CA PRO A 163 11.63 -22.23 -2.54
C PRO A 163 10.26 -22.26 -3.26
N GLN A 164 9.21 -22.68 -2.55
CA GLN A 164 7.86 -22.66 -3.11
C GLN A 164 7.37 -21.21 -3.20
N PRO A 165 6.88 -20.75 -4.38
CA PRO A 165 6.35 -19.40 -4.51
C PRO A 165 5.24 -19.11 -3.51
N LEU A 166 5.25 -17.91 -2.92
CA LEU A 166 4.26 -17.49 -1.93
C LEU A 166 2.82 -17.59 -2.44
N HIS A 167 2.59 -17.35 -3.74
CA HIS A 167 1.25 -17.46 -4.31
C HIS A 167 0.72 -18.91 -4.30
N ILE A 168 1.55 -19.94 -4.47
CA ILE A 168 1.12 -21.34 -4.42
C ILE A 168 0.77 -21.70 -2.96
N THR A 169 1.65 -21.37 -2.03
CA THR A 169 1.43 -21.61 -0.59
C THR A 169 0.20 -20.84 -0.09
N GLY A 170 0.07 -19.57 -0.48
CA GLY A 170 -1.06 -18.71 -0.18
C GLY A 170 -2.37 -19.24 -0.77
N MET A 171 -2.35 -19.74 -2.00
CA MET A 171 -3.51 -20.38 -2.63
C MET A 171 -3.98 -21.61 -1.85
N ILE A 172 -3.07 -22.51 -1.46
CA ILE A 172 -3.41 -23.73 -0.72
C ILE A 172 -4.00 -23.39 0.66
N THR A 173 -3.35 -22.49 1.39
CA THR A 173 -3.79 -22.07 2.73
C THR A 173 -5.13 -21.33 2.69
N SER A 174 -5.32 -20.42 1.73
CA SER A 174 -6.59 -19.72 1.51
C SER A 174 -7.72 -20.70 1.21
N ARG A 175 -7.49 -21.69 0.35
CA ARG A 175 -8.48 -22.73 0.01
C ARG A 175 -8.83 -23.61 1.20
N ARG A 176 -7.85 -23.98 2.03
CA ARG A 176 -8.09 -24.71 3.28
C ARG A 176 -9.00 -23.92 4.22
N LYS A 177 -8.70 -22.65 4.47
CA LYS A 177 -9.54 -21.77 5.30
C LYS A 177 -10.94 -21.60 4.71
N ALA A 178 -11.05 -21.43 3.40
CA ALA A 178 -12.32 -21.28 2.72
C ALA A 178 -13.18 -22.55 2.82
N ARG A 179 -12.56 -23.74 2.77
CA ARG A 179 -13.27 -25.02 2.96
C ARG A 179 -13.83 -25.14 4.38
N VAL A 180 -13.05 -24.80 5.40
CA VAL A 180 -13.52 -24.79 6.80
C VAL A 180 -14.74 -23.87 6.95
N ARG A 181 -14.69 -22.66 6.40
CA ARG A 181 -15.85 -21.74 6.42
C ARG A 181 -17.07 -22.30 5.70
N ARG A 182 -16.88 -23.00 4.58
CA ARG A 182 -17.99 -23.64 3.84
C ARG A 182 -18.62 -24.79 4.64
N MET A 183 -17.81 -25.61 5.32
CA MET A 183 -18.32 -26.67 6.18
C MET A 183 -19.18 -26.11 7.31
N ALA A 184 -18.65 -25.13 8.05
CA ALA A 184 -19.41 -24.47 9.12
C ALA A 184 -20.70 -23.82 8.60
N ARG A 185 -20.66 -23.18 7.42
CA ARG A 185 -21.87 -22.61 6.80
C ARG A 185 -22.88 -23.68 6.38
N HIS A 186 -22.42 -24.80 5.85
CA HIS A 186 -23.30 -25.91 5.47
C HIS A 186 -23.95 -26.56 6.71
N GLU A 187 -23.19 -26.76 7.77
CA GLU A 187 -23.69 -27.26 9.07
C GLU A 187 -24.75 -26.30 9.63
N ALA A 188 -24.46 -24.99 9.68
CA ALA A 188 -25.44 -23.99 10.12
C ALA A 188 -26.73 -24.00 9.27
N CYS A 189 -26.63 -24.05 7.94
CA CYS A 189 -27.83 -24.14 7.09
C CYS A 189 -28.62 -25.44 7.32
N GLN A 190 -27.94 -26.55 7.64
CA GLN A 190 -28.62 -27.80 7.99
C GLN A 190 -29.35 -27.68 9.33
N GLU A 191 -28.75 -27.05 10.34
CA GLU A 191 -29.40 -26.75 11.62
C GLU A 191 -30.60 -25.81 11.45
N ASP A 192 -30.46 -24.75 10.65
CA ASP A 192 -31.57 -23.84 10.36
C ASP A 192 -32.73 -24.58 9.67
N LEU A 193 -32.44 -25.50 8.75
CA LEU A 193 -33.46 -26.33 8.11
C LEU A 193 -34.16 -27.28 9.10
N THR A 194 -33.43 -27.87 10.05
CA THR A 194 -34.05 -28.73 11.07
C THR A 194 -34.94 -27.92 12.00
N LEU A 195 -34.52 -26.72 12.40
CA LEU A 195 -35.33 -25.79 13.20
C LEU A 195 -36.58 -25.33 12.46
N LEU A 196 -36.47 -24.92 11.20
CA LEU A 196 -37.62 -24.54 10.38
C LEU A 196 -38.65 -25.68 10.24
N ASN A 197 -38.17 -26.92 10.14
CA ASN A 197 -39.06 -28.09 10.07
C ASN A 197 -39.77 -28.34 11.41
N ALA A 198 -39.05 -28.17 12.53
CA ALA A 198 -39.63 -28.29 13.87
C ALA A 198 -40.67 -27.19 14.11
N GLU A 199 -40.37 -25.95 13.75
CA GLU A 199 -41.28 -24.81 13.90
C GLU A 199 -42.52 -24.97 13.02
N GLY A 200 -42.36 -25.37 11.76
CA GLY A 200 -43.51 -25.68 10.90
C GLY A 200 -44.33 -26.88 11.38
N HIS A 201 -43.75 -27.82 12.14
CA HIS A 201 -44.53 -28.87 12.82
C HIS A 201 -45.28 -28.31 14.02
N PHE A 202 -44.62 -27.51 14.84
CA PHE A 202 -45.21 -26.84 16.01
C PHE A 202 -46.41 -25.96 15.61
N GLU A 203 -46.26 -25.10 14.59
CA GLU A 203 -47.37 -24.28 14.08
C GLU A 203 -48.57 -25.12 13.62
N ARG A 204 -48.33 -26.27 12.97
CA ARG A 204 -49.42 -27.17 12.55
C ARG A 204 -50.18 -27.74 13.75
N VAL A 205 -49.46 -28.19 14.77
CA VAL A 205 -50.08 -28.72 16.00
C VAL A 205 -50.86 -27.60 16.72
N LEU A 206 -50.26 -26.42 16.86
CA LEU A 206 -50.89 -25.28 17.52
C LEU A 206 -52.14 -24.82 16.78
N ALA A 207 -52.10 -24.79 15.45
CA ALA A 207 -53.26 -24.37 14.66
C ALA A 207 -54.45 -25.34 14.75
N VAL A 208 -54.21 -26.65 14.96
CA VAL A 208 -55.27 -27.61 15.25
C VAL A 208 -55.93 -27.29 16.59
N SER A 209 -55.13 -27.03 17.63
CA SER A 209 -55.64 -26.67 18.96
C SER A 209 -56.39 -25.33 18.97
N SER A 210 -55.85 -24.27 18.36
CA SER A 210 -56.49 -22.95 18.32
C SER A 210 -57.79 -22.94 17.52
N SER A 211 -57.90 -23.78 16.48
CA SER A 211 -59.14 -23.93 15.72
C SER A 211 -60.27 -24.50 16.58
N ALA A 212 -59.96 -25.38 17.55
CA ALA A 212 -60.95 -25.91 18.49
C ALA A 212 -61.45 -24.82 19.46
N GLU A 213 -60.61 -23.83 19.77
CA GLU A 213 -60.93 -22.69 20.66
C GLU A 213 -61.52 -21.49 19.91
N GLY A 214 -61.72 -21.60 18.59
CA GLY A 214 -62.30 -20.52 17.76
C GLY A 214 -61.36 -19.33 17.51
N THR A 215 -60.07 -19.44 17.84
CA THR A 215 -59.08 -18.37 17.62
C THR A 215 -58.29 -18.64 16.35
N GLN A 216 -58.24 -17.67 15.43
CA GLN A 216 -57.48 -17.79 14.18
C GLN A 216 -56.01 -17.43 14.40
N LEU A 217 -55.13 -18.43 14.37
CA LEU A 217 -53.69 -18.24 14.43
C LEU A 217 -53.14 -17.88 13.04
N THR A 218 -52.31 -16.84 12.95
CA THR A 218 -51.55 -16.53 11.72
C THR A 218 -50.34 -17.44 11.63
N ARG A 219 -50.20 -18.13 10.49
CA ARG A 219 -49.20 -19.17 10.25
C ARG A 219 -48.07 -18.60 9.40
N VAL A 220 -46.89 -18.39 9.96
CA VAL A 220 -45.77 -17.76 9.24
C VAL A 220 -44.90 -18.79 8.55
N PHE A 221 -44.65 -19.93 9.19
CA PHE A 221 -43.74 -20.97 8.70
C PHE A 221 -44.44 -22.01 7.82
N THR A 222 -45.76 -22.12 7.94
CA THR A 222 -46.57 -23.11 7.21
C THR A 222 -47.29 -22.55 5.99
N ASP A 223 -47.60 -21.25 5.95
CA ASP A 223 -48.26 -20.63 4.80
C ASP A 223 -47.30 -20.40 3.61
N ASP A 224 -46.04 -20.04 3.88
CA ASP A 224 -44.97 -19.98 2.86
C ASP A 224 -43.70 -20.73 3.31
N PRO A 225 -43.70 -22.07 3.29
CA PRO A 225 -42.52 -22.84 3.67
C PRO A 225 -41.35 -22.66 2.68
N ASN A 226 -41.65 -22.26 1.44
CA ASN A 226 -40.64 -22.13 0.39
C ASN A 226 -39.86 -20.82 0.55
N GLY A 227 -40.50 -19.72 0.97
CA GLY A 227 -39.84 -18.44 1.22
C GLY A 227 -38.66 -18.54 2.19
N TRP A 228 -38.76 -19.41 3.20
CA TRP A 228 -37.69 -19.65 4.17
C TRP A 228 -36.69 -20.73 3.74
N ARG A 229 -37.17 -21.82 3.12
CA ARG A 229 -36.31 -22.96 2.76
C ARG A 229 -35.45 -22.70 1.54
N GLU A 230 -35.95 -21.96 0.57
CA GLU A 230 -35.30 -21.78 -0.73
C GLU A 230 -33.93 -21.08 -0.63
N PRO A 231 -33.76 -19.97 0.13
CA PRO A 231 -32.45 -19.34 0.31
C PRO A 231 -31.41 -20.25 0.99
N LEU A 232 -31.85 -21.10 1.92
CA LEU A 232 -30.99 -22.08 2.60
C LEU A 232 -30.56 -23.18 1.64
N LYS A 233 -31.49 -23.71 0.84
CA LYS A 233 -31.18 -24.70 -0.21
C LYS A 233 -30.20 -24.15 -1.24
N GLN A 234 -30.45 -22.95 -1.77
CA GLN A 234 -29.54 -22.29 -2.71
C GLN A 234 -28.14 -22.09 -2.11
N THR A 235 -28.06 -21.76 -0.83
CA THR A 235 -26.77 -21.68 -0.11
C THR A 235 -26.09 -23.06 -0.01
N MET A 236 -26.82 -24.11 0.31
CA MET A 236 -26.29 -25.48 0.40
C MET A 236 -25.85 -26.01 -0.98
N ASP A 237 -26.60 -25.72 -2.04
CA ASP A 237 -26.28 -26.09 -3.42
C ASP A 237 -25.00 -25.39 -3.87
N SER A 238 -24.89 -24.08 -3.62
CA SER A 238 -23.67 -23.29 -3.82
C SER A 238 -22.43 -23.90 -3.14
N VAL A 239 -22.58 -24.36 -1.89
CA VAL A 239 -21.51 -25.02 -1.14
C VAL A 239 -21.19 -26.40 -1.74
N SER A 240 -22.19 -27.14 -2.17
CA SER A 240 -22.05 -28.46 -2.81
C SER A 240 -21.29 -28.37 -4.13
N GLU A 241 -21.61 -27.40 -4.98
CA GLU A 241 -20.85 -27.11 -6.21
C GLU A 241 -19.38 -26.78 -5.92
N ALA A 242 -19.12 -26.03 -4.83
CA ALA A 242 -17.75 -25.74 -4.41
C ALA A 242 -17.00 -27.02 -4.00
N PHE A 243 -17.65 -27.96 -3.31
CA PHE A 243 -17.08 -29.27 -2.98
C PHE A 243 -16.86 -30.15 -4.22
N GLN A 244 -17.74 -30.10 -5.22
CA GLN A 244 -17.52 -30.78 -6.50
C GLN A 244 -16.26 -30.26 -7.19
N ARG A 245 -16.03 -28.94 -7.21
CA ARG A 245 -14.78 -28.34 -7.72
C ARG A 245 -13.54 -28.72 -6.91
N GLU A 246 -13.66 -28.98 -5.61
CA GLU A 246 -12.57 -29.53 -4.79
C GLU A 246 -12.24 -30.98 -5.19
N ARG A 247 -13.26 -31.82 -5.39
CA ARG A 247 -13.10 -33.20 -5.85
C ARG A 247 -12.51 -33.26 -7.26
N ALA A 248 -12.96 -32.38 -8.16
CA ALA A 248 -12.41 -32.27 -9.51
C ALA A 248 -10.91 -31.95 -9.50
N ARG A 249 -10.46 -31.07 -8.59
CA ARG A 249 -9.02 -30.77 -8.41
C ARG A 249 -8.22 -31.96 -7.90
N LEU A 250 -8.76 -32.71 -6.96
CA LEU A 250 -8.13 -33.93 -6.43
C LEU A 250 -7.94 -34.98 -7.53
N ASN A 251 -8.92 -35.09 -8.44
CA ASN A 251 -8.93 -36.10 -9.50
C ASN A 251 -8.28 -35.63 -10.81
N ALA A 252 -7.76 -34.39 -10.86
CA ALA A 252 -7.17 -33.84 -12.08
C ALA A 252 -5.86 -34.58 -12.44
N PRO A 253 -5.73 -35.12 -13.66
CA PRO A 253 -4.50 -35.77 -14.12
C PRO A 253 -3.39 -34.74 -14.35
N TYR A 254 -2.13 -35.17 -14.26
CA TYR A 254 -0.99 -34.30 -14.55
C TYR A 254 -0.93 -33.98 -16.05
N PRO A 255 -0.77 -32.70 -16.44
CA PRO A 255 -0.53 -32.34 -17.82
C PRO A 255 0.76 -32.98 -18.36
N PRO A 256 0.79 -33.48 -19.61
CA PRO A 256 1.97 -34.14 -20.17
C PRO A 256 3.19 -33.22 -20.22
N GLU A 257 3.00 -31.95 -20.61
CA GLU A 257 4.05 -30.93 -20.62
C GLU A 257 4.70 -30.74 -19.24
N MET A 258 3.91 -30.81 -18.16
CA MET A 258 4.42 -30.72 -16.80
C MET A 258 5.28 -31.93 -16.45
N LEU A 259 4.88 -33.13 -16.88
CA LEU A 259 5.65 -34.35 -16.66
C LEU A 259 6.98 -34.32 -17.41
N GLU A 260 7.00 -33.79 -18.63
CA GLU A 260 8.22 -33.58 -19.42
C GLU A 260 9.17 -32.60 -18.74
N ALA A 261 8.68 -31.42 -18.36
CA ALA A 261 9.46 -30.42 -17.65
C ALA A 261 10.08 -31.00 -16.37
N ILE A 262 9.30 -31.77 -15.60
CA ILE A 262 9.79 -32.43 -14.37
C ILE A 262 10.87 -33.48 -14.68
N LYS A 263 10.72 -34.27 -15.74
CA LYS A 263 11.73 -35.24 -16.18
C LYS A 263 13.03 -34.52 -16.56
N GLU A 264 12.94 -33.40 -17.27
CA GLU A 264 14.10 -32.58 -17.64
C GLU A 264 14.82 -32.01 -16.41
N ALA A 265 14.10 -31.41 -15.46
CA ALA A 265 14.72 -30.93 -14.21
C ALA A 265 15.35 -32.07 -13.40
N ARG A 266 14.77 -33.28 -13.44
CA ARG A 266 15.37 -34.45 -12.80
C ARG A 266 16.68 -34.86 -13.49
N ARG A 267 16.72 -34.88 -14.83
CA ARG A 267 17.94 -35.15 -15.61
C ARG A 267 19.02 -34.11 -15.31
N GLU A 268 18.66 -32.84 -15.29
CA GLU A 268 19.58 -31.74 -14.97
C GLU A 268 20.15 -31.86 -13.55
N LYS A 269 19.31 -32.17 -12.57
CA LYS A 269 19.74 -32.41 -11.19
C LYS A 269 20.73 -33.57 -11.09
N ILE A 270 20.53 -34.65 -11.86
CA ILE A 270 21.46 -35.78 -11.92
C ILE A 270 22.77 -35.35 -12.57
N ARG A 271 22.71 -34.62 -13.70
CA ARG A 271 23.88 -34.09 -14.40
C ARG A 271 24.75 -33.22 -13.51
N ILE A 272 24.16 -32.25 -12.80
CA ILE A 272 24.87 -31.37 -11.85
C ILE A 272 25.50 -32.20 -10.73
N ARG A 273 24.79 -33.20 -10.20
CA ARG A 273 25.32 -34.07 -9.15
C ARG A 273 26.52 -34.90 -9.63
N LEU A 274 26.43 -35.49 -10.83
CA LEU A 274 27.51 -36.28 -11.42
C LEU A 274 28.72 -35.41 -11.75
N GLY A 275 28.52 -34.23 -12.35
CA GLY A 275 29.62 -33.30 -12.67
C GLY A 275 30.36 -32.79 -11.43
N LYS A 276 29.65 -32.60 -10.31
CA LYS A 276 30.28 -32.27 -9.01
C LYS A 276 31.13 -33.42 -8.47
N ALA A 277 30.66 -34.67 -8.62
CA ALA A 277 31.41 -35.84 -8.16
C ALA A 277 32.70 -36.05 -8.98
N SER A 278 32.68 -35.82 -10.29
CA SER A 278 33.88 -35.92 -11.13
C SER A 278 34.87 -34.76 -10.95
N GLY A 279 34.40 -33.58 -10.52
CA GLY A 279 35.28 -32.42 -10.27
C GLY A 279 35.97 -32.46 -8.90
N SER A 280 35.39 -33.12 -7.89
CA SER A 280 35.97 -33.21 -6.55
C SER A 280 37.14 -34.19 -6.43
N ASP A 281 37.34 -35.07 -7.41
CA ASP A 281 38.43 -36.05 -7.43
C ASP A 281 39.72 -35.51 -8.05
N GLY A 282 39.73 -34.26 -8.57
CA GLY A 282 40.87 -33.63 -9.24
C GLY A 282 41.60 -32.50 -8.47
N GLU A 283 41.17 -32.18 -7.24
CA GLU A 283 41.76 -31.10 -6.40
C GLU A 283 42.36 -31.62 -5.07
N ARG A 284 42.85 -32.87 -5.03
CA ARG A 284 43.65 -33.37 -3.90
C ARG A 284 45.11 -33.59 -4.27
#